data_AF-A0A4L7JPN8-F1
#
_entry.id   AF-A0A4L7JPN8-F1
#
_cell.length_a   1.000
_cell.length_b   1.000
_cell.length_c   1.000
_cell.angle_alpha   90.00
_cell.angle_beta   90.00
_cell.angle_gamma   90.00
#
_symmetry.space_group_name_H-M   'P 1'
#
loop_
_entity.id
_entity.type
_entity.pdbx_description
1 polymer ?
#
loop_
_entity_poly.entity_id
_entity_poly.type
_entity_poly.pdbx_seq_one_letter_code
_entity_poly.pdbx_strand_id
1 'polypeptide(L)' 'MTQQDFRTKVDNTVFGVRATALIVQNRKLLVTKDKGKYYIIGGAIQVNEKTEDAVVREVKEELGVKSQAG' A
#
# COMPACT_ATOMS: atom_id res chain seq x y z
N MET A 1 -15.28 13.60 0.59
CA MET A 1 -14.96 13.57 -0.86
C MET A 1 -13.90 12.50 -1.05
N THR A 2 -13.99 11.70 -2.11
CA THR A 2 -13.00 10.65 -2.41
C THR A 2 -11.74 11.31 -2.97
N GLN A 3 -10.57 11.00 -2.41
CA GLN A 3 -9.29 11.52 -2.89
C GLN A 3 -8.84 10.72 -4.12
N GLN A 4 -8.22 11.38 -5.09
CA GLN A 4 -7.74 10.75 -6.32
C GLN A 4 -6.46 9.96 -6.06
N ASP A 5 -6.39 8.70 -6.52
CA ASP A 5 -5.16 7.91 -6.52
C ASP A 5 -4.13 8.52 -7.47
N PHE A 6 -2.84 8.44 -7.10
CA PHE A 6 -1.71 8.62 -8.00
C PHE A 6 -1.56 7.36 -8.86
N ARG A 7 -2.54 7.12 -9.72
CA ARG A 7 -2.58 6.03 -10.68
C ARG A 7 -3.37 6.46 -11.90
N THR A 8 -2.75 6.35 -13.07
CA THR A 8 -3.35 6.72 -14.35
C THR A 8 -3.34 5.50 -15.28
N LYS A 9 -4.37 5.40 -16.11
CA LYS A 9 -4.44 4.40 -17.19
C LYS A 9 -4.53 5.15 -18.52
N VAL A 10 -3.65 4.82 -19.46
CA VAL A 10 -3.68 5.29 -20.84
C VAL A 10 -3.65 4.05 -21.73
N ASP A 11 -4.71 3.85 -22.51
CA ASP A 11 -4.94 2.64 -23.31
C ASP A 11 -4.80 1.35 -22.47
N ASN A 12 -3.79 0.54 -22.79
CA ASN A 12 -3.47 -0.73 -22.12
C ASN A 12 -2.38 -0.61 -21.05
N THR A 13 -1.94 0.60 -20.72
CA THR A 13 -0.85 0.85 -19.78
C THR A 13 -1.38 1.51 -18.51
N VAL A 14 -0.98 0.98 -17.35
CA VAL A 14 -1.25 1.57 -16.03
C VAL A 14 0.06 1.96 -15.39
N PHE A 15 0.16 3.20 -14.93
CA PHE A 15 1.33 3.72 -14.22
C PHE A 15 0.90 4.56 -13.02
N GLY A 16 1.74 4.64 -12.00
CA GLY A 16 1.43 5.33 -10.76
C GLY A 16 2.51 5.17 -9.70
N VAL A 17 2.24 5.70 -8.51
CA VAL A 17 3.14 5.62 -7.36
C VAL A 17 2.46 4.79 -6.26
N ARG A 18 3.22 3.87 -5.65
CA ARG A 18 2.73 2.90 -4.65
C ARG A 18 3.52 3.02 -3.35
N ALA A 19 2.83 2.95 -2.22
CA ALA A 19 3.43 2.72 -0.91
C ALA A 19 3.27 1.24 -0.51
N THR A 20 4.30 0.63 0.07
CA THR A 20 4.30 -0.80 0.44
C THR A 20 4.82 -0.98 1.86
N ALA A 21 4.08 -1.73 2.68
CA ALA A 21 4.41 -1.94 4.08
C ALA A 21 5.25 -3.20 4.28
N LEU A 22 6.57 -3.04 4.43
CA LEU A 22 7.48 -4.14 4.79
C LEU A 22 7.47 -4.37 6.31
N ILE A 23 6.41 -5.02 6.80
CA ILE A 23 6.23 -5.28 8.24
C ILE A 23 7.07 -6.50 8.64
N VAL A 24 8.18 -6.26 9.35
CA VAL A 24 9.07 -7.30 9.84
C VAL A 24 8.98 -7.41 11.36
N GLN A 25 8.63 -8.60 11.85
CA GLN A 25 8.63 -8.93 13.28
C GLN A 25 9.21 -10.31 13.50
N ASN A 26 10.03 -10.49 14.54
CA ASN A 26 10.65 -11.78 14.88
C ASN A 26 11.41 -12.42 13.70
N ARG A 27 12.11 -11.59 12.89
CA ARG A 27 12.80 -11.97 11.65
C ARG A 27 11.91 -12.64 10.59
N LYS A 28 10.61 -12.33 10.59
CA LYS A 28 9.63 -12.78 9.60
C LYS A 28 8.96 -11.57 8.96
N LEU A 29 8.73 -11.64 7.65
CA LEU A 29 7.99 -10.64 6.88
C LEU A 29 6.51 -11.05 6.80
N LEU A 30 5.61 -10.10 7.09
CA LEU A 30 4.18 -10.32 6.89
C LEU A 30 3.85 -10.27 5.39
N VAL A 31 3.13 -11.28 4.91
CA VAL A 31 2.64 -11.40 3.54
C VAL A 31 1.22 -11.96 3.54
N THR A 32 0.42 -11.57 2.55
CA THR A 32 -0.87 -12.22 2.26
C THR A 32 -0.72 -13.23 1.13
N LYS A 33 -1.54 -14.27 1.09
CA LYS A 33 -1.51 -15.31 0.06
C LYS A 33 -2.82 -15.32 -0.71
N ASP A 34 -2.71 -15.16 -2.03
CA ASP A 34 -3.85 -15.32 -2.95
C ASP A 34 -3.41 -16.08 -4.20
N LYS A 35 -4.23 -17.01 -4.67
CA LYS A 35 -4.00 -17.84 -5.88
C LYS A 35 -2.57 -18.43 -5.98
N GLY A 36 -2.04 -18.92 -4.86
CA GLY A 36 -0.71 -19.54 -4.79
C GLY A 36 0.47 -18.57 -4.81
N LYS A 37 0.24 -17.25 -4.82
CA LYS A 37 1.26 -16.21 -4.78
C LYS A 37 1.20 -15.45 -3.46
N TYR A 38 2.32 -14.83 -3.10
CA TYR A 38 2.45 -14.00 -1.90
C TYR A 38 2.53 -12.52 -2.30
N TYR A 39 1.84 -11.67 -1.55
CA TYR A 39 1.79 -10.23 -1.76
C TYR A 39 2.05 -9.48 -0.46
N ILE A 40 2.46 -8.23 -0.60
CA ILE A 40 2.74 -7.33 0.52
C ILE A 40 1.62 -6.30 0.59
N ILE A 41 1.23 -5.96 1.82
CA ILE A 41 0.25 -4.91 2.14
C ILE A 41 0.65 -3.59 1.50
N GLY A 42 -0.33 -2.87 0.96
CA GLY A 42 -0.13 -1.52 0.42
C GLY A 42 -1.04 -1.20 -0.76
N GLY A 43 -0.97 0.05 -1.19
CA GLY A 43 -1.82 0.59 -2.25
C GLY A 43 -1.20 1.79 -2.94
N ALA A 44 -1.98 2.37 -3.84
CA ALA A 44 -1.58 3.62 -4.49
C ALA A 44 -1.54 4.73 -3.45
N ILE A 45 -0.55 5.61 -3.56
CA ILE A 45 -0.63 6.87 -2.80
C ILE A 45 -1.74 7.72 -3.41
N GLN A 46 -2.32 8.61 -2.62
CA GLN A 46 -3.25 9.62 -3.12
C GLN A 46 -2.47 10.84 -3.66
N VAL A 47 -3.08 11.59 -4.57
CA VAL A 47 -2.52 12.86 -5.07
C VAL A 47 -2.39 13.83 -3.90
N ASN A 48 -1.19 14.40 -3.73
CA ASN A 48 -0.77 15.26 -2.61
C ASN A 48 -0.64 14.54 -1.26
N GLU A 49 -0.57 13.21 -1.23
CA GLU A 49 -0.28 12.43 -0.02
C GLU A 49 1.22 12.10 0.07
N LYS A 50 1.78 12.19 1.28
CA LYS A 50 3.15 11.70 1.54
C LYS A 50 3.16 10.17 1.54
N THR A 51 4.25 9.57 1.08
CA THR A 51 4.40 8.11 1.05
C THR A 51 4.28 7.46 2.44
N GLU A 52 4.74 8.17 3.47
CA GLU A 52 4.72 7.77 4.88
C GLU A 52 3.30 7.75 5.42
N ASP A 53 2.49 8.75 5.07
CA ASP A 53 1.08 8.81 5.45
C ASP A 53 0.27 7.74 4.69
N ALA A 54 0.59 7.55 3.40
CA ALA A 54 -0.03 6.54 2.55
C ALA A 54 0.18 5.13 3.11
N VAL A 55 1.42 4.74 3.47
CA VAL A 55 1.66 3.39 3.99
C VAL A 55 0.94 3.14 5.33
N VAL A 56 0.83 4.15 6.19
CA VAL A 56 0.09 4.06 7.45
C VAL A 56 -1.42 3.91 7.19
N ARG A 57 -1.96 4.66 6.23
CA ARG A 57 -3.36 4.55 5.79
C ARG A 57 -3.65 3.15 5.24
N GLU A 58 -2.82 2.64 4.33
CA GLU A 58 -2.99 1.32 3.71
C GLU A 58 -2.94 0.19 4.74
N VAL A 59 -2.01 0.24 5.71
CA VAL A 59 -1.96 -0.72 6.82
C VAL A 59 -3.25 -0.67 7.65
N LYS A 60 -3.80 0.52 7.89
CA LYS A 60 -5.06 0.67 8.63
C LYS A 60 -6.25 0.11 7.83
N GLU A 61 -6.29 0.34 6.52
CA GLU A 61 -7.37 -0.13 5.64
C GLU A 61 -7.37 -1.66 5.50
N GLU A 62 -6.20 -2.28 5.29
CA GLU A 62 -6.10 -3.73 5.05
C GLU A 62 -6.04 -4.56 6.34
N LEU A 63 -5.41 -4.05 7.41
CA LEU A 63 -5.20 -4.81 8.66
C LEU A 63 -6.00 -4.28 9.85
N GLY A 64 -6.64 -3.11 9.74
CA GLY A 64 -7.46 -2.54 10.82
C GLY A 64 -6.68 -2.02 12.03
N VAL A 65 -5.35 -1.86 11.92
CA VAL A 65 -4.48 -1.46 13.04
C VAL A 65 -3.78 -0.13 12.80
N LYS A 66 -3.39 0.53 13.89
CA LYS A 66 -2.51 1.72 13.83
C LYS A 66 -1.07 1.29 13.58
N SER A 67 -0.34 2.10 12.81
CA SER A 67 1.07 1.90 12.50
C SER A 67 1.76 3.26 12.32
N GLN A 68 3.09 3.22 12.13
CA GLN A 68 3.90 4.38 11.80
C GLN A 68 4.92 3.97 10.73
N ALA A 69 5.20 4.87 9.78
CA ALA A 69 6.32 4.71 8.85
C ALA A 69 7.65 4.98 9.59
N GLY A 70 8.60 4.06 9.44
CA GLY A 70 9.93 4.13 10.07
C GLY A 70 10.95 4.88 9.22
#